data_AF-A0A4V5U7R4-F1
#
_entry.id   AF-A0A4V5U7R4-F1
#
_cell.length_a   1.000
_cell.length_b   1.000
_cell.length_c   1.000
_cell.angle_alpha   90.00
_cell.angle_beta   90.00
_cell.angle_gamma   90.00
#
_symmetry.space_group_name_H-M   'P 1'
#
loop_
_entity.id
_entity.type
_entity.pdbx_description
1 polymer ?
#
loop_
_entity_poly.entity_id
_entity_poly.type
_entity_poly.pdbx_seq_one_letter_code
_entity_poly.pdbx_strand_id
1 'polypeptide(L)'
;MNLTEQAADFKAPPLQQLQPSLKTYQECYAVNVSSDMPPPILPAVCGGLTVALVLSVLYGLRRRKLLNDSIEREKKAQGSDSTELSDNRTAWAVHRYANTEFYQRQLRVLANLLHGAGYALSRNAYDSSRIMPEDRDHFAYQLEDCRLRIMSPYEDADSRTRRIEQAMNDGLAQTWLRLLLEGAAENGWYVTGSRWP
;
A
#
# COMPACT_ATOMS: atom_id res chain seq x y z
N MET A 1 -45.09 -33.68 11.21
CA MET A 1 -44.92 -32.24 11.00
C MET A 1 -43.52 -32.04 10.45
N ASN A 2 -43.42 -31.71 9.16
CA ASN A 2 -42.16 -31.50 8.45
C ASN A 2 -41.57 -30.13 8.79
N LEU A 3 -40.27 -30.09 9.07
CA LEU A 3 -39.45 -28.88 9.10
C LEU A 3 -38.44 -28.99 7.96
N THR A 4 -38.90 -28.66 6.76
CA THR A 4 -38.09 -28.39 5.57
C THR A 4 -38.60 -27.08 4.98
N GLU A 5 -37.67 -26.28 4.45
CA GLU A 5 -37.85 -24.98 3.78
C GLU A 5 -37.82 -23.74 4.68
N GLN A 6 -36.63 -23.18 4.82
CA GLN A 6 -36.38 -21.77 4.44
C GLN A 6 -34.87 -21.55 4.33
N ALA A 7 -34.32 -21.96 3.19
CA ALA A 7 -33.05 -21.43 2.71
C ALA A 7 -33.35 -20.01 2.20
N ALA A 8 -33.14 -19.01 3.05
CA ALA A 8 -33.19 -17.62 2.65
C ALA A 8 -31.97 -17.30 1.78
N ASP A 9 -32.24 -17.09 0.50
CA ASP A 9 -31.35 -16.59 -0.54
C ASP A 9 -30.78 -15.21 -0.13
N PHE A 10 -29.58 -15.21 0.47
CA PHE A 10 -28.88 -13.97 0.84
C PHE A 10 -28.17 -13.41 -0.39
N LYS A 11 -28.93 -12.72 -1.23
CA LYS A 11 -28.41 -12.00 -2.39
C LYS A 11 -27.62 -10.78 -1.90
N ALA A 12 -26.29 -10.86 -1.99
CA ALA A 12 -25.41 -9.74 -1.67
C ALA A 12 -25.77 -8.50 -2.51
N PRO A 13 -25.85 -7.29 -1.91
CA PRO A 13 -26.11 -6.07 -2.67
C PRO A 13 -24.93 -5.79 -3.62
N PRO A 14 -25.19 -5.21 -4.81
CA PRO A 14 -24.13 -4.88 -5.75
C PRO A 14 -23.18 -3.86 -5.13
N LEU A 15 -21.88 -4.14 -5.24
CA LEU A 15 -20.80 -3.23 -4.87
C LEU A 15 -20.90 -1.97 -5.73
N GLN A 16 -21.60 -0.95 -5.23
CA GLN A 16 -21.49 0.40 -5.76
C GLN A 16 -20.03 0.82 -5.61
N GLN A 17 -19.37 0.98 -6.76
CA GLN A 17 -18.01 1.46 -6.88
C GLN A 17 -17.90 2.84 -6.23
N LEU A 18 -17.42 2.87 -4.99
CA LEU A 18 -16.83 4.06 -4.41
C LEU A 18 -15.47 4.23 -5.09
N GLN A 19 -15.44 4.80 -6.29
CA GLN A 19 -14.20 5.19 -6.95
C GLN A 19 -13.65 6.42 -6.21
N PRO A 20 -12.51 6.33 -5.48
CA PRO A 20 -11.78 7.53 -5.12
C PRO A 20 -11.26 8.17 -6.40
N SER A 21 -11.55 9.47 -6.57
CA SER A 21 -11.18 10.22 -7.77
C SER A 21 -9.67 10.13 -8.02
N LEU A 22 -9.29 9.77 -9.26
CA LEU A 22 -7.89 9.64 -9.74
C LEU A 22 -7.01 10.88 -9.51
N LYS A 23 -7.58 12.03 -9.10
CA LYS A 23 -6.85 13.27 -8.84
C LYS A 23 -5.86 13.18 -7.67
N THR A 24 -6.04 12.28 -6.71
CA THR A 24 -5.18 12.26 -5.50
C THR A 24 -3.78 11.66 -5.75
N TYR A 25 -3.57 10.89 -6.82
CA TYR A 25 -2.27 10.26 -7.11
C TYR A 25 -1.38 11.08 -8.05
N GLN A 26 -1.92 12.11 -8.70
CA GLN A 26 -1.20 12.86 -9.73
C GLN A 26 -0.26 13.94 -9.18
N GLU A 27 -0.36 14.27 -7.89
CA GLU A 27 0.46 15.31 -7.26
C GLU A 27 1.83 14.81 -6.77
N CYS A 28 2.05 13.48 -6.67
CA CYS A 28 3.30 12.94 -6.11
C CYS A 28 4.48 12.86 -7.09
N TYR A 29 4.31 13.23 -8.37
CA TYR A 29 5.38 13.09 -9.38
C TYR A 29 5.63 14.35 -10.24
N ALA A 30 5.07 15.50 -9.88
CA ALA A 30 5.42 16.76 -10.53
C ALA A 30 6.76 17.28 -9.98
N VAL A 31 7.87 16.75 -10.50
CA VAL A 31 9.18 17.43 -10.38
C VAL A 31 9.11 18.68 -11.27
N ASN A 32 8.84 19.83 -10.66
CA ASN A 32 9.00 21.14 -11.28
C ASN A 32 10.49 21.35 -11.60
N VAL A 33 10.85 21.21 -12.88
CA VAL A 33 12.12 21.73 -13.40
C VAL A 33 11.85 23.15 -13.88
N SER A 34 12.08 24.15 -13.02
CA SER A 34 12.13 25.55 -13.42
C SER A 34 13.39 25.78 -14.26
N SER A 35 13.22 26.13 -15.54
CA SER A 35 14.31 26.57 -16.40
C SER A 35 14.51 28.07 -16.22
N ASP A 36 15.43 28.48 -15.36
CA ASP A 36 15.96 29.84 -15.37
C ASP A 36 17.43 29.85 -14.92
N MET A 37 18.34 29.87 -15.89
CA MET A 37 19.65 30.53 -15.74
C MET A 37 20.23 30.90 -17.12
N PRO A 38 20.82 32.10 -17.28
CA PRO A 38 21.28 32.61 -18.58
C PRO A 38 22.70 32.09 -18.92
N PRO A 39 23.11 32.12 -20.21
CA PRO A 39 24.36 31.51 -20.65
C PRO A 39 25.57 32.45 -20.49
N PRO A 40 26.76 31.95 -20.13
CA PRO A 40 28.00 32.69 -20.36
C PRO A 40 28.48 32.48 -21.80
N ILE A 41 28.87 33.57 -22.44
CA ILE A 41 29.43 33.66 -23.79
C ILE A 41 30.96 33.56 -23.71
N LEU A 42 31.56 32.95 -24.75
CA LEU A 42 32.94 33.08 -25.31
C LEU A 42 33.80 31.78 -25.22
N PRO A 43 34.76 31.56 -26.15
CA PRO A 43 34.52 31.09 -27.52
C PRO A 43 35.45 29.90 -27.92
N ALA A 44 35.29 29.42 -29.16
CA ALA A 44 36.35 28.76 -29.96
C ALA A 44 36.74 27.29 -29.71
N VAL A 45 35.79 26.40 -29.37
CA VAL A 45 35.90 24.93 -29.63
C VAL A 45 34.62 24.36 -30.29
N CYS A 46 33.77 25.24 -30.83
CA CYS A 46 32.36 24.92 -31.08
C CYS A 46 32.05 24.06 -32.31
N GLY A 47 32.95 23.87 -33.27
CA GLY A 47 32.61 23.16 -34.52
C GLY A 47 32.36 21.66 -34.33
N GLY A 48 33.33 20.93 -33.78
CA GLY A 48 33.22 19.47 -33.62
C GLY A 48 32.24 19.06 -32.50
N LEU A 49 32.18 19.85 -31.42
CA LEU A 49 31.37 19.54 -30.25
C LEU A 49 29.87 19.80 -30.50
N THR A 50 29.53 20.83 -31.28
CA THR A 50 28.14 21.04 -31.71
C THR A 50 27.69 19.96 -32.69
N VAL A 51 28.54 19.57 -33.66
CA VAL A 51 28.21 18.48 -34.60
C VAL A 51 28.06 17.15 -33.86
N ALA A 52 28.95 16.83 -32.90
CA ALA A 52 28.85 15.62 -32.10
C ALA A 52 27.60 15.61 -31.19
N LEU A 53 27.24 16.75 -30.59
CA LEU A 53 26.00 16.89 -29.81
C LEU A 53 24.76 16.75 -30.68
N VAL A 54 24.73 17.40 -31.85
CA VAL A 54 23.63 17.30 -32.82
C VAL A 54 23.48 15.86 -33.31
N LEU A 55 24.58 15.19 -33.65
CA LEU A 55 24.56 13.77 -34.04
C LEU A 55 24.13 12.86 -32.88
N SER A 56 24.54 13.14 -31.65
CA SER A 56 24.11 12.38 -30.46
C SER A 56 22.63 12.57 -30.16
N VAL A 57 22.11 13.79 -30.33
CA VAL A 57 20.68 14.10 -30.20
C VAL A 57 19.89 13.42 -31.31
N LEU A 58 20.33 13.51 -32.57
CA LEU A 58 19.68 12.85 -33.70
C LEU A 58 19.73 11.33 -33.57
N TYR A 59 20.83 10.76 -33.10
CA TYR A 59 20.96 9.34 -32.80
C TYR A 59 20.03 8.93 -31.65
N GLY A 60 19.96 9.73 -30.59
CA GLY A 60 19.03 9.54 -29.47
C GLY A 60 17.56 9.61 -29.90
N LEU A 61 17.19 10.58 -30.75
CA LEU A 61 15.85 10.73 -31.31
C LEU A 61 15.51 9.58 -32.26
N ARG A 62 16.45 9.15 -33.10
CA ARG A 62 16.29 8.00 -34.00
C ARG A 62 16.13 6.70 -33.21
N ARG A 63 16.92 6.52 -32.14
CA ARG A 63 16.81 5.37 -31.24
C ARG A 63 15.47 5.36 -30.49
N ARG A 64 15.00 6.52 -30.00
CA ARG A 64 13.68 6.67 -29.37
C ARG A 64 12.55 6.39 -30.36
N LYS A 65 12.67 6.87 -31.59
CA LYS A 65 11.70 6.58 -32.66
C LYS A 65 11.66 5.09 -32.98
N LEU A 66 12.83 4.45 -33.13
CA LEU A 66 12.90 3.00 -33.35
C LEU A 66 12.34 2.18 -32.19
N LEU A 67 12.53 2.63 -30.95
CA LEU A 67 11.97 2.01 -29.75
C LEU A 67 10.45 2.19 -29.68
N ASN A 68 9.94 3.40 -29.98
CA ASN A 68 8.50 3.65 -30.05
C ASN A 68 7.86 2.86 -31.18
N ASP A 69 8.50 2.79 -32.35
CA ASP A 69 8.03 2.02 -33.51
C ASP A 69 8.10 0.51 -33.24
N SER A 70 9.03 0.02 -32.41
CA SER A 70 9.06 -1.39 -31.99
C SER A 70 7.98 -1.68 -30.95
N ILE A 71 7.77 -0.78 -29.99
CA ILE A 71 6.68 -0.86 -29.01
C ILE A 71 5.32 -0.78 -29.70
N GLU A 72 5.14 0.08 -30.70
CA GLU A 72 3.89 0.17 -31.49
C GLU A 72 3.67 -1.07 -32.35
N ARG A 73 4.75 -1.67 -32.89
CA ARG A 73 4.67 -2.94 -33.63
C ARG A 73 4.36 -4.11 -32.70
N GLU A 74 4.95 -4.16 -31.51
CA GLU A 74 4.61 -5.14 -30.47
C GLU A 74 3.15 -4.95 -30.00
N LYS A 75 2.70 -3.72 -29.75
CA LYS A 75 1.30 -3.38 -29.41
C LYS A 75 0.28 -3.64 -30.53
N LYS A 76 0.73 -3.72 -31.79
CA LYS A 76 -0.09 -4.12 -32.94
C LYS A 76 -0.05 -5.64 -33.18
N ALA A 77 1.06 -6.30 -32.85
CA ALA A 77 1.25 -7.74 -33.03
C ALA A 77 0.64 -8.56 -31.89
N GLN A 78 0.81 -8.10 -30.66
CA GLN A 78 -0.01 -8.44 -29.51
C GLN A 78 -1.04 -7.33 -29.45
N GLY A 79 -2.29 -7.57 -29.81
CA GLY A 79 -3.36 -6.61 -29.54
C GLY A 79 -3.28 -6.24 -28.05
N SER A 80 -2.69 -5.09 -27.76
CA SER A 80 -2.31 -4.67 -26.41
C SER A 80 -3.58 -4.28 -25.67
N ASP A 81 -4.28 -5.30 -25.21
CA ASP A 81 -5.48 -5.16 -24.44
C ASP A 81 -5.07 -4.70 -23.04
N SER A 82 -5.32 -3.44 -22.73
CA SER A 82 -5.17 -2.88 -21.37
C SER A 82 -5.85 -3.75 -20.29
N THR A 83 -6.75 -4.63 -20.74
CA THR A 83 -7.40 -5.71 -19.98
C THR A 83 -6.39 -6.63 -19.27
N GLU A 84 -5.18 -6.87 -19.79
CA GLU A 84 -4.15 -7.70 -19.11
C GLU A 84 -3.54 -7.01 -17.88
N LEU A 85 -3.39 -5.68 -17.89
CA LEU A 85 -2.88 -4.94 -16.73
C LEU A 85 -3.94 -4.86 -15.61
N SER A 86 -5.21 -4.73 -16.00
CA SER A 86 -6.35 -4.76 -15.08
C SER A 86 -6.83 -6.18 -14.73
N ASP A 87 -6.19 -7.23 -15.26
CA ASP A 87 -6.57 -8.61 -14.96
C ASP A 87 -6.39 -8.91 -13.47
N ASN A 88 -7.25 -9.79 -12.96
CA ASN A 88 -7.26 -10.21 -11.57
C ASN A 88 -5.91 -10.79 -11.13
N ARG A 89 -5.19 -11.51 -12.01
CA ARG A 89 -3.87 -12.05 -11.67
C ARG A 89 -2.85 -10.94 -11.43
N THR A 90 -2.85 -9.94 -12.30
CA THR A 90 -1.96 -8.77 -12.20
C THR A 90 -2.29 -7.95 -10.95
N ALA A 91 -3.57 -7.70 -10.69
CA ALA A 91 -4.03 -7.01 -9.48
C ALA A 91 -3.63 -7.75 -8.20
N TRP A 92 -3.81 -9.07 -8.15
CA TRP A 92 -3.42 -9.90 -7.00
C TRP A 92 -1.90 -9.92 -6.78
N ALA A 93 -1.11 -9.98 -7.85
CA ALA A 93 0.36 -9.93 -7.76
C ALA A 93 0.84 -8.59 -7.20
N VAL A 94 0.29 -7.47 -7.69
CA VAL A 94 0.59 -6.13 -7.16
C VAL A 94 0.13 -6.00 -5.71
N HIS A 95 -1.07 -6.49 -5.37
CA HIS A 95 -1.58 -6.49 -4.00
C HIS A 95 -0.64 -7.24 -3.05
N ARG A 96 -0.19 -8.45 -3.43
CA ARG A 96 0.75 -9.24 -2.64
C ARG A 96 2.08 -8.51 -2.48
N TYR A 97 2.66 -8.01 -3.57
CA TYR A 97 3.93 -7.28 -3.54
C TYR A 97 3.87 -6.05 -2.63
N ALA A 98 2.85 -5.21 -2.79
CA ALA A 98 2.72 -3.96 -2.04
C ALA A 98 2.40 -4.18 -0.56
N ASN A 99 1.61 -5.20 -0.22
CA ASN A 99 1.06 -5.36 1.12
C ASN A 99 1.75 -6.42 1.99
N THR A 100 2.53 -7.35 1.43
CA THR A 100 3.15 -8.42 2.22
C THR A 100 4.06 -7.86 3.33
N GLU A 101 5.01 -6.99 2.96
CA GLU A 101 5.92 -6.37 3.93
C GLU A 101 5.19 -5.49 4.94
N PHE A 102 4.16 -4.77 4.47
CA PHE A 102 3.32 -3.94 5.33
C PHE A 102 2.63 -4.78 6.42
N TYR A 103 1.92 -5.85 6.05
CA TYR A 103 1.25 -6.71 7.03
C TYR A 103 2.24 -7.49 7.90
N GLN A 104 3.37 -7.95 7.37
CA GLN A 104 4.41 -8.60 8.17
C GLN A 104 4.96 -7.66 9.26
N ARG A 105 5.19 -6.38 8.94
CA ARG A 105 5.66 -5.40 9.92
C ARG A 105 4.59 -5.13 10.99
N GLN A 106 3.32 -4.97 10.59
CA GLN A 106 2.20 -4.78 11.51
C GLN A 106 2.02 -5.97 12.46
N LEU A 107 2.04 -7.20 11.93
CA LEU A 107 1.91 -8.41 12.73
C LEU A 107 3.10 -8.61 13.68
N ARG A 108 4.31 -8.21 13.29
CA ARG A 108 5.48 -8.23 14.17
C ARG A 108 5.34 -7.25 15.33
N VAL A 109 4.84 -6.04 15.08
CA VAL A 109 4.54 -5.06 16.14
C VAL A 109 3.46 -5.60 17.07
N LEU A 110 2.37 -6.15 16.55
CA LEU A 110 1.31 -6.76 17.35
C LEU A 110 1.84 -7.91 18.22
N ALA A 111 2.65 -8.82 17.66
CA ALA A 111 3.23 -9.93 18.41
C ALA A 111 4.13 -9.43 19.56
N ASN A 112 4.93 -8.40 19.33
CA ASN A 112 5.78 -7.80 20.37
C ASN A 112 4.96 -7.12 21.47
N LEU A 113 3.89 -6.42 21.10
CA LEU A 113 2.98 -5.77 22.06
C LEU A 113 2.25 -6.81 22.93
N LEU A 114 1.73 -7.86 22.30
CA LEU A 114 1.10 -8.99 22.99
C LEU A 114 2.07 -9.63 23.99
N HIS A 115 3.28 -9.96 23.53
CA HIS A 115 4.30 -10.56 24.38
C HIS A 115 4.71 -9.64 25.54
N GLY A 116 4.91 -8.35 25.25
CA GLY A 116 5.28 -7.35 26.25
C GLY A 116 4.21 -7.13 27.35
N ALA A 117 2.93 -7.35 27.02
CA ALA A 117 1.83 -7.30 27.98
C ALA A 117 1.54 -8.66 28.65
N GLY A 118 2.32 -9.71 28.34
CA GLY A 118 2.19 -11.03 28.95
C GLY A 118 1.18 -11.96 28.27
N TYR A 119 0.69 -11.62 27.07
CA TYR A 119 -0.09 -12.54 26.25
C TYR A 119 0.81 -13.50 25.48
N ALA A 120 0.29 -14.70 25.22
CA ALA A 120 0.92 -15.69 24.36
C ALA A 120 0.09 -15.91 23.09
N LEU A 121 0.71 -16.49 22.05
CA LEU A 121 0.03 -16.90 20.83
C LEU A 121 -0.04 -18.42 20.76
N SER A 122 -1.22 -18.96 20.43
CA SER A 122 -1.44 -20.40 20.29
C SER A 122 -2.08 -20.73 18.94
N ARG A 123 -1.88 -21.97 18.50
CA ARG A 123 -2.61 -22.59 17.38
C ARG A 123 -3.94 -23.23 17.81
N ASN A 124 -4.18 -23.33 19.11
CA ASN A 124 -5.38 -23.91 19.68
C ASN A 124 -6.44 -22.83 19.93
N ALA A 125 -7.56 -22.90 19.19
CA ALA A 125 -8.67 -21.95 19.33
C ALA A 125 -9.35 -22.02 20.71
N TYR A 126 -9.33 -23.18 21.38
CA TYR A 126 -9.96 -23.36 22.69
C TYR A 126 -9.29 -22.55 23.80
N ASP A 127 -8.01 -22.21 23.63
CA ASP A 127 -7.24 -21.43 24.60
C ASP A 127 -7.38 -19.91 24.37
N SER A 128 -8.21 -19.51 23.39
CA SER A 128 -8.33 -18.10 23.00
C SER A 128 -8.87 -17.24 24.13
N SER A 129 -8.13 -16.19 24.46
CA SER A 129 -8.53 -15.15 25.40
C SER A 129 -8.76 -13.82 24.68
N ARG A 130 -9.59 -12.98 25.29
CA ARG A 130 -9.77 -11.60 24.85
C ARG A 130 -8.66 -10.73 25.47
N ILE A 131 -8.08 -9.87 24.65
CA ILE A 131 -7.21 -8.78 25.13
C ILE A 131 -8.03 -7.87 26.04
N MET A 132 -7.47 -7.56 27.21
CA MET A 132 -8.07 -6.67 28.21
C MET A 132 -8.28 -5.26 27.65
N PRO A 133 -9.34 -4.55 28.05
CA PRO A 133 -9.64 -3.22 27.54
C PRO A 133 -8.49 -2.23 27.67
N GLU A 134 -7.72 -2.29 28.75
CA GLU A 134 -6.62 -1.36 29.04
C GLU A 134 -5.46 -1.50 28.04
N ASP A 135 -5.20 -2.72 27.57
CA ASP A 135 -4.13 -2.98 26.60
C ASP A 135 -4.59 -2.66 25.17
N ARG A 136 -5.90 -2.73 24.88
CA ARG A 136 -6.44 -2.54 23.53
C ARG A 136 -6.15 -1.15 22.98
N ASP A 137 -6.35 -0.11 23.76
CA ASP A 137 -6.11 1.26 23.30
C ASP A 137 -4.63 1.52 23.07
N HIS A 138 -3.77 1.00 23.95
CA HIS A 138 -2.32 1.06 23.75
C HIS A 138 -1.90 0.34 22.46
N PHE A 139 -2.41 -0.86 22.21
CA PHE A 139 -2.07 -1.62 21.01
C PHE A 139 -2.58 -0.96 19.73
N ALA A 140 -3.82 -0.47 19.75
CA ALA A 140 -4.42 0.26 18.64
C ALA A 140 -3.59 1.49 18.27
N TYR A 141 -3.19 2.29 19.27
CA TYR A 141 -2.34 3.46 19.07
C TYR A 141 -1.01 3.08 18.40
N GLN A 142 -0.30 2.08 18.94
CA GLN A 142 1.01 1.68 18.45
C GLN A 142 0.96 1.09 17.04
N LEU A 143 -0.10 0.36 16.71
CA LEU A 143 -0.31 -0.18 15.36
C LEU A 143 -0.68 0.91 14.36
N GLU A 144 -1.38 1.95 14.78
CA GLU A 144 -1.67 3.11 13.95
C GLU A 144 -0.40 3.95 13.70
N ASP A 145 0.44 4.20 14.71
CA ASP A 145 1.75 4.82 14.51
C ASP A 145 2.61 4.02 13.52
N CYS A 146 2.67 2.69 13.69
CA CYS A 146 3.38 1.81 12.77
C CYS A 146 2.81 1.91 11.34
N ARG A 147 1.48 1.91 11.20
CA ARG A 147 0.79 2.08 9.91
C ARG A 147 1.20 3.37 9.22
N LEU A 148 1.15 4.49 9.94
CA LEU A 148 1.46 5.81 9.41
C LEU A 148 2.94 5.96 9.06
N ARG A 149 3.86 5.40 9.85
CA ARG A 149 5.29 5.39 9.49
C ARG A 149 5.60 4.65 8.20
N ILE A 150 4.82 3.62 7.87
CA ILE A 150 5.00 2.88 6.62
C ILE A 150 4.32 3.61 5.46
N MET A 151 3.08 4.07 5.64
CA MET A 151 2.28 4.67 4.57
C MET A 151 2.59 6.15 4.32
N SER A 152 3.19 6.84 5.29
CA SER A 152 3.47 8.28 5.26
C SER A 152 4.86 8.56 5.86
N PRO A 153 5.94 8.01 5.27
CA PRO A 153 7.27 8.01 5.89
C PRO A 153 7.90 9.40 6.04
N TYR A 154 7.44 10.38 5.26
CA TYR A 154 7.92 11.76 5.30
C TYR A 154 7.05 12.68 6.17
N GLU A 155 6.04 12.14 6.84
CA GLU A 155 5.20 12.92 7.75
C GLU A 155 5.95 13.29 9.03
N ASP A 156 5.85 14.56 9.42
CA ASP A 156 6.42 15.06 10.66
C ASP A 156 5.74 14.45 11.89
N ALA A 157 6.41 14.52 13.04
CA ALA A 157 5.96 13.84 14.26
C ALA A 157 4.64 14.42 14.80
N ASP A 158 4.41 15.72 14.67
CA ASP A 158 3.23 16.39 15.23
C ASP A 158 1.99 16.12 14.36
N SER A 159 2.14 16.15 13.04
CA SER A 159 1.08 15.72 12.12
C SER A 159 0.70 14.25 12.34
N ARG A 160 1.70 13.36 12.46
CA ARG A 160 1.44 11.94 12.73
C ARG A 160 0.70 11.74 14.05
N THR A 161 1.14 12.40 15.12
CA THR A 161 0.48 12.31 16.44
C THR A 161 -0.99 12.71 16.37
N ARG A 162 -1.30 13.85 15.74
CA ARG A 162 -2.69 14.30 15.55
C ARG A 162 -3.53 13.31 14.75
N ARG A 163 -2.97 12.67 13.72
CA ARG A 163 -3.67 11.65 12.93
C ARG A 163 -3.94 10.38 13.73
N ILE A 164 -3.01 9.95 14.58
CA ILE A 164 -3.22 8.81 15.46
C ILE A 164 -4.35 9.15 16.45
N GLU A 165 -4.29 10.31 17.10
CA GLU A 165 -5.33 10.76 18.03
C GLU A 165 -6.70 10.83 17.36
N GLN A 166 -6.76 11.37 16.14
CA GLN A 166 -8.00 11.36 15.36
C GLN A 166 -8.48 9.93 15.06
N ALA A 167 -7.60 9.04 14.62
CA ALA A 167 -7.95 7.65 14.34
C ALA A 167 -8.40 6.88 15.60
N MET A 168 -7.86 7.22 16.77
CA MET A 168 -8.31 6.70 18.07
C MET A 168 -9.70 7.20 18.43
N ASN A 169 -9.97 8.50 18.25
CA ASN A 169 -11.27 9.11 18.52
C ASN A 169 -12.37 8.60 17.57
N ASP A 170 -12.02 8.39 16.30
CA ASP A 170 -12.93 7.90 15.26
C ASP A 170 -13.13 6.37 15.32
N GLY A 171 -12.42 5.66 16.21
CA GLY A 171 -12.48 4.19 16.33
C GLY A 171 -11.78 3.42 15.21
N LEU A 172 -11.07 4.10 14.32
CA LEU A 172 -10.35 3.52 13.19
C LEU A 172 -9.15 2.68 13.66
N ALA A 173 -8.42 3.16 14.66
CA ALA A 173 -7.27 2.45 15.21
C ALA A 173 -7.70 1.12 15.87
N GLN A 174 -8.81 1.12 16.62
CA GLN A 174 -9.37 -0.08 17.24
C GLN A 174 -9.93 -1.04 16.19
N THR A 175 -10.55 -0.51 15.12
CA THR A 175 -11.00 -1.33 13.99
C THR A 175 -9.81 -1.99 13.30
N TRP A 176 -8.69 -1.27 13.15
CA TRP A 176 -7.47 -1.81 12.57
C TRP A 176 -6.85 -2.93 13.41
N LEU A 177 -6.76 -2.75 14.74
CA LEU A 177 -6.36 -3.81 15.67
C LEU A 177 -7.25 -5.05 15.52
N ARG A 178 -8.57 -4.87 15.46
CA ARG A 178 -9.53 -5.96 15.29
C ARG A 178 -9.27 -6.73 13.98
N LEU A 179 -9.08 -6.03 12.87
CA LEU A 179 -8.81 -6.65 11.57
C LEU A 179 -7.53 -7.50 11.58
N LEU A 180 -6.47 -7.03 12.25
CA LEU A 180 -5.23 -7.81 12.38
C LEU A 180 -5.41 -9.06 13.24
N LEU A 181 -6.18 -8.97 14.33
CA LEU A 181 -6.49 -10.11 15.18
C LEU A 181 -7.40 -11.14 14.48
N GLU A 182 -8.44 -10.68 13.79
CA GLU A 182 -9.31 -11.55 12.99
C GLU A 182 -8.54 -12.19 11.85
N GLY A 183 -7.71 -11.43 11.12
CA GLY A 183 -6.83 -11.98 10.08
C GLY A 183 -5.84 -13.01 10.62
N ALA A 184 -5.30 -12.81 11.82
CA ALA A 184 -4.46 -13.81 12.48
C ALA A 184 -5.26 -15.08 12.85
N ALA A 185 -6.49 -14.91 13.38
CA ALA A 185 -7.38 -16.02 13.76
C ALA A 185 -7.81 -16.86 12.54
N GLU A 186 -8.14 -16.21 11.41
CA GLU A 186 -8.41 -16.89 10.13
C GLU A 186 -7.19 -17.71 9.64
N ASN A 187 -5.98 -17.29 10.02
CA ASN A 187 -4.74 -18.03 9.76
C ASN A 187 -4.34 -18.98 10.90
N GLY A 188 -5.26 -19.27 11.83
CA GLY A 188 -5.10 -20.21 12.93
C GLY A 188 -4.18 -19.73 14.06
N TRP A 189 -4.06 -18.43 14.27
CA TRP A 189 -3.33 -17.85 15.40
C TRP A 189 -4.29 -17.16 16.35
N TYR A 190 -4.27 -17.56 17.62
CA TYR A 190 -5.15 -17.05 18.66
C TYR A 190 -4.33 -16.45 19.79
N VAL A 191 -4.80 -15.31 20.31
CA VAL A 191 -4.26 -14.72 21.54
C VAL A 191 -4.71 -15.57 22.72
N THR A 192 -3.79 -15.87 23.62
CA THR A 192 -4.00 -16.72 24.79
C THR A 192 -3.35 -16.11 26.02
N GLY A 193 -3.79 -16.58 27.19
CA GLY A 193 -3.36 -16.05 28.48
C GLY A 193 -4.18 -14.83 28.88
N SER A 194 -4.50 -14.74 30.16
CA SER A 194 -4.77 -13.48 30.84
C SER A 194 -3.49 -13.15 31.60
N ARG A 195 -3.12 -11.86 31.66
CA ARG A 195 -2.10 -11.31 32.57
C ARG A 195 -2.12 -12.13 33.86
N TRP A 196 -1.09 -12.96 34.09
CA TRP A 196 -1.00 -13.70 35.34
C TRP A 196 -0.95 -12.66 36.47
N PRO A 197 -1.71 -12.82 37.56
CA PRO A 197 -1.63 -11.94 38.72
C PRO A 197 -0.23 -11.91 39.32
#